data_AF-A0A963ZFC9-F1
#
_entry.id   AF-A0A963ZFC9-F1
#
_cell.length_a   1.000
_cell.length_b   1.000
_cell.length_c   1.000
_cell.angle_alpha   90.00
_cell.angle_beta   90.00
_cell.angle_gamma   90.00
#
_symmetry.space_group_name_H-M   'P 1'
#
loop_
_entity.id
_entity.type
_entity.pdbx_description
1 polymer ?
#
loop_
_entity_poly.entity_id
_entity_poly.type
_entity_poly.pdbx_seq_one_letter_code
_entity_poly.pdbx_strand_id
1 'polypeptide(L)'
;MKSIAITLFFFSALSFCTAQGDRSDSSAKVAKESARAELRERLQKWARSSVFPTIAEWKEKLDGALLSEDLQTLNKLRSQATQLRGKVREQLQELSQAWKSEDEASIRQHRTALSQTRKAWLDIVDELEPLAFRYRANLKEIATEAKPMVQKWRKEGKAIVLQWYEEYSDIPNDDLRKLLNRSTLPNKWFGGTDLKRKRVAQFMLWDGGILFEEGDTRQSDTPDLH
;
A
#
# COMPACT_ATOMS: atom_id res chain seq x y z
N MET A 1 -45.14 -16.12 -1.37
CA MET A 1 -46.05 -16.33 -0.22
C MET A 1 -45.46 -17.38 0.71
N LYS A 2 -45.00 -16.97 1.88
CA LYS A 2 -45.09 -17.68 3.17
C LYS A 2 -44.58 -16.75 4.25
N SER A 3 -45.46 -16.50 5.21
CA SER A 3 -45.39 -15.51 6.28
C SER A 3 -44.92 -16.14 7.60
N ILE A 4 -44.19 -15.32 8.37
CA ILE A 4 -44.30 -15.08 9.82
C ILE A 4 -44.03 -16.26 10.78
N ALA A 5 -43.03 -16.06 11.66
CA ALA A 5 -43.24 -16.09 13.12
C ALA A 5 -42.07 -15.44 13.86
N ILE A 6 -42.38 -14.36 14.58
CA ILE A 6 -41.58 -13.71 15.61
C ILE A 6 -41.79 -14.49 16.91
N THR A 7 -40.74 -14.73 17.69
CA THR A 7 -40.90 -15.05 19.11
C THR A 7 -39.78 -14.45 19.94
N LEU A 8 -40.21 -13.63 20.89
CA LEU A 8 -39.47 -12.96 21.96
C LEU A 8 -38.84 -13.97 22.92
N PHE A 9 -37.71 -13.60 23.52
CA PHE A 9 -37.32 -14.06 24.86
C PHE A 9 -36.75 -12.88 25.64
N PHE A 10 -37.35 -12.61 26.80
CA PHE A 10 -36.99 -11.56 27.76
C PHE A 10 -36.62 -12.22 29.11
N PHE A 11 -35.49 -11.79 29.67
CA PHE A 11 -35.16 -11.52 31.08
C PHE A 11 -34.83 -12.61 32.14
N SER A 12 -33.62 -12.41 32.71
CA SER A 12 -33.20 -12.52 34.13
C SER A 12 -32.99 -13.93 34.73
N ALA A 13 -32.06 -14.22 35.65
CA ALA A 13 -31.27 -13.40 36.57
C ALA A 13 -29.95 -14.12 36.98
N LEU A 14 -29.11 -13.37 37.70
CA LEU A 14 -27.79 -13.64 38.28
C LEU A 14 -27.45 -15.09 38.70
N SER A 15 -26.25 -15.54 38.31
CA SER A 15 -25.30 -16.17 39.23
C SER A 15 -23.86 -16.01 38.72
N PHE A 16 -23.10 -15.26 39.50
CA PHE A 16 -21.67 -15.34 39.75
C PHE A 16 -20.90 -16.39 38.92
N CYS A 17 -20.24 -15.96 37.84
CA CYS A 17 -19.01 -16.57 37.37
C CYS A 17 -17.93 -15.49 37.41
N THR A 18 -17.00 -15.72 38.34
CA THR A 18 -15.67 -15.14 38.49
C THR A 18 -15.17 -14.37 37.26
N ALA A 19 -14.92 -13.08 37.48
CA ALA A 19 -14.01 -12.28 36.68
C ALA A 19 -12.60 -12.92 36.69
N GLN A 20 -12.33 -13.78 35.71
CA GLN A 20 -10.99 -14.29 35.42
C GLN A 20 -10.96 -14.87 34.01
N GLY A 21 -10.74 -14.02 33.01
CA GLY A 21 -10.57 -14.50 31.64
C GLY A 21 -10.71 -13.42 30.57
N ASP A 22 -10.00 -12.29 30.68
CA ASP A 22 -9.91 -11.35 29.54
C ASP A 22 -8.60 -10.54 29.49
N ARG A 23 -7.52 -11.07 30.09
CA ARG A 23 -6.17 -10.46 30.03
C ARG A 23 -5.21 -11.15 29.06
N SER A 24 -5.54 -12.36 28.58
CA SER A 24 -4.68 -13.09 27.63
C SER A 24 -4.83 -12.60 26.20
N ASP A 25 -5.99 -12.08 25.81
CA ASP A 25 -6.24 -11.69 24.41
C ASP A 25 -5.64 -10.32 24.05
N SER A 26 -5.59 -9.38 25.00
CA SER A 26 -4.96 -8.08 24.80
C SER A 26 -3.44 -8.15 24.72
N SER A 27 -2.80 -8.98 25.56
CA SER A 27 -1.33 -9.16 25.55
C SER A 27 -0.86 -9.88 24.29
N ALA A 28 -1.57 -10.92 23.84
CA ALA A 28 -1.29 -11.61 22.58
C ALA A 28 -1.48 -10.70 21.35
N LYS A 29 -2.50 -9.84 21.37
CA LYS A 29 -2.73 -8.85 20.30
C LYS A 29 -1.61 -7.80 20.25
N VAL A 30 -1.21 -7.26 21.40
CA VAL A 30 -0.09 -6.29 21.50
C VAL A 30 1.22 -6.91 21.02
N ALA A 31 1.51 -8.16 21.40
CA ALA A 31 2.69 -8.88 20.94
C ALA A 31 2.70 -9.07 19.41
N LYS A 32 1.56 -9.44 18.80
CA LYS A 32 1.42 -9.55 17.34
C LYS A 32 1.59 -8.21 16.64
N GLU A 33 1.06 -7.12 17.20
CA GLU A 33 1.21 -5.77 16.64
C GLU A 33 2.67 -5.29 16.68
N SER A 34 3.36 -5.55 17.80
CA SER A 34 4.78 -5.26 17.97
C SER A 34 5.65 -6.07 17.00
N ALA A 35 5.44 -7.39 16.90
CA ALA A 35 6.17 -8.23 15.94
C ALA A 35 5.97 -7.77 14.49
N ARG A 36 4.74 -7.38 14.12
CA ARG A 36 4.45 -6.82 12.79
C ARG A 36 5.12 -5.46 12.57
N ALA A 37 5.23 -4.62 13.61
CA ALA A 37 5.95 -3.36 13.52
C ALA A 37 7.44 -3.60 13.24
N GLU A 38 8.04 -4.59 13.91
CA GLU A 38 9.44 -4.97 13.67
C GLU A 38 9.66 -5.47 12.24
N LEU A 39 8.78 -6.33 11.70
CA LEU A 39 8.88 -6.77 10.30
C LEU A 39 8.86 -5.57 9.34
N ARG A 40 7.99 -4.57 9.60
CA ARG A 40 7.94 -3.35 8.78
C ARG A 40 9.26 -2.59 8.86
N GLU A 41 9.83 -2.43 10.05
CA GLU A 41 11.11 -1.75 10.23
C GLU A 41 12.24 -2.47 9.48
N ARG A 42 12.33 -3.81 9.59
CA ARG A 42 13.32 -4.62 8.86
C ARG A 42 13.20 -4.41 7.34
N LEU A 43 11.97 -4.46 6.80
CA LEU A 43 11.71 -4.23 5.39
C LEU A 43 12.00 -2.78 4.95
N GLN A 44 11.64 -1.78 5.76
CA GLN A 44 11.94 -0.37 5.47
C GLN A 44 13.45 -0.12 5.46
N LYS A 45 14.18 -0.65 6.44
CA LYS A 45 15.64 -0.53 6.53
C LYS A 45 16.30 -1.13 5.29
N TRP A 46 15.92 -2.35 4.92
CA TRP A 46 16.39 -2.99 3.69
C TRP A 46 16.03 -2.19 2.43
N ALA A 47 14.80 -1.68 2.32
CA ALA A 47 14.40 -0.89 1.15
C ALA A 47 15.22 0.41 1.03
N ARG A 48 15.47 1.09 2.15
CA ARG A 48 16.30 2.31 2.20
C ARG A 48 17.75 2.06 1.82
N SER A 49 18.33 0.92 2.21
CA SER A 49 19.73 0.60 1.90
C SER A 49 19.94 0.03 0.50
N SER A 50 18.99 -0.75 -0.01
CA SER A 50 19.22 -1.64 -1.15
C SER A 50 18.33 -1.38 -2.36
N VAL A 51 17.17 -0.75 -2.17
CA VAL A 51 16.17 -0.54 -3.23
C VAL A 51 16.15 0.92 -3.66
N PHE A 52 15.96 1.85 -2.73
CA PHE A 52 15.80 3.26 -3.04
C PHE A 52 17.00 3.91 -3.73
N PRO A 53 18.26 3.61 -3.37
CA PRO A 53 19.41 4.17 -4.07
C PRO A 53 19.39 3.81 -5.57
N THR A 54 19.13 2.55 -5.89
CA THR A 54 19.07 2.10 -7.29
C THR A 54 17.89 2.71 -8.05
N ILE A 55 16.72 2.87 -7.43
CA ILE A 55 15.59 3.55 -8.09
C ILE A 55 15.91 5.04 -8.29
N ALA A 56 16.60 5.68 -7.34
CA ALA A 56 17.06 7.07 -7.48
C ALA A 56 18.05 7.23 -8.65
N GLU A 57 19.02 6.32 -8.79
CA GLU A 57 19.93 6.29 -9.94
C GLU A 57 19.17 6.17 -11.26
N TRP A 58 18.16 5.29 -11.35
CA TRP A 58 17.33 5.18 -12.55
C TRP A 58 16.51 6.44 -12.83
N LYS A 59 16.03 7.12 -11.79
CA LYS A 59 15.32 8.39 -11.92
C LYS A 59 16.27 9.48 -12.44
N GLU A 60 17.48 9.57 -11.90
CA GLU A 60 18.50 10.52 -12.37
C GLU A 60 18.90 10.24 -13.82
N LYS A 61 19.07 8.96 -14.18
CA LYS A 61 19.31 8.54 -15.58
C LYS A 61 18.19 8.97 -16.51
N LEU A 62 16.93 8.85 -16.09
CA LEU A 62 15.79 9.35 -16.85
C LEU A 62 15.85 10.88 -16.93
N ASP A 63 15.92 11.58 -15.79
CA ASP A 63 15.86 13.05 -15.73
C ASP A 63 16.99 13.72 -16.53
N GLY A 64 18.19 13.14 -16.52
CA GLY A 64 19.32 13.62 -17.32
C GLY A 64 19.16 13.40 -18.83
N ALA A 65 18.27 12.51 -19.25
CA ALA A 65 17.93 12.30 -20.66
C ALA A 65 16.80 13.21 -21.16
N LEU A 66 16.06 13.89 -20.27
CA LEU A 66 14.98 14.79 -20.64
C LEU A 66 15.49 16.15 -21.10
N LEU A 67 14.81 16.74 -22.08
CA LEU A 67 14.93 18.17 -22.39
C LEU A 67 14.48 19.01 -21.19
N SER A 68 15.06 20.21 -21.02
CA SER A 68 14.76 21.09 -19.88
C SER A 68 13.25 21.39 -19.73
N GLU A 69 12.54 21.65 -20.82
CA GLU A 69 11.09 21.93 -20.80
C GLU A 69 10.27 20.70 -20.37
N ASP A 70 10.66 19.53 -20.85
CA ASP A 70 10.01 18.26 -20.50
C ASP A 70 10.27 17.90 -19.04
N LEU A 71 11.48 18.15 -18.54
CA LEU A 71 11.83 17.95 -17.14
C LEU A 71 11.04 18.87 -16.22
N GLN A 72 10.86 20.15 -16.61
CA GLN A 72 10.01 21.09 -15.88
C GLN A 72 8.56 20.59 -15.82
N THR A 73 8.03 20.13 -16.96
CA THR A 73 6.68 19.56 -17.05
C THR A 73 6.56 18.33 -16.15
N LEU A 74 7.53 17.41 -16.22
CA LEU A 74 7.54 16.21 -15.39
C LEU A 74 7.61 16.53 -13.90
N ASN A 75 8.40 17.52 -13.49
CA ASN A 75 8.50 17.95 -12.09
C ASN A 75 7.21 18.59 -11.59
N LYS A 76 6.49 19.32 -12.43
CA LYS A 76 5.14 19.81 -12.11
C LYS A 76 4.17 18.64 -11.86
N LEU A 77 4.15 17.66 -12.76
CA LEU A 77 3.31 16.45 -12.61
C LEU A 77 3.68 15.63 -11.37
N ARG A 78 4.98 15.50 -11.04
CA ARG A 78 5.47 14.87 -9.81
C ARG A 78 4.93 15.56 -8.56
N SER A 79 5.00 16.90 -8.51
CA SER A 79 4.48 17.68 -7.39
C SER A 79 2.97 17.47 -7.21
N GLN A 80 2.19 17.53 -8.29
CA GLN A 80 0.75 17.25 -8.26
C GLN A 80 0.46 15.81 -7.79
N ALA A 81 1.20 14.83 -8.30
CA ALA A 81 1.08 13.43 -7.90
C ALA A 81 1.36 13.23 -6.40
N THR A 82 2.39 13.88 -5.85
CA THR A 82 2.72 13.82 -4.42
C THR A 82 1.63 14.46 -3.56
N GLN A 83 1.07 15.60 -3.97
CA GLN A 83 -0.07 16.21 -3.29
C GLN A 83 -1.30 15.29 -3.29
N LEU A 84 -1.60 14.62 -4.41
CA LEU A 84 -2.71 13.66 -4.45
C LEU A 84 -2.47 12.47 -3.53
N ARG A 85 -1.24 11.94 -3.42
CA ARG A 85 -0.91 10.86 -2.47
C ARG A 85 -1.16 11.30 -1.02
N GLY A 86 -0.77 12.53 -0.67
CA GLY A 86 -1.06 13.13 0.64
C GLY A 86 -2.56 13.17 0.93
N LYS A 87 -3.35 13.70 -0.02
CA LYS A 87 -4.82 13.73 0.10
C LYS A 87 -5.45 12.35 0.25
N VAL A 88 -5.00 11.36 -0.53
CA VAL A 88 -5.51 9.97 -0.39
C VAL A 88 -5.23 9.45 1.02
N ARG A 89 -4.04 9.70 1.56
CA ARG A 89 -3.67 9.26 2.91
C ARG A 89 -4.58 9.88 3.96
N GLU A 90 -4.79 11.19 3.91
CA GLU A 90 -5.69 11.92 4.81
C GLU A 90 -7.12 11.37 4.71
N GLN A 91 -7.65 11.25 3.50
CA GLN A 91 -9.00 10.72 3.25
C GLN A 91 -9.18 9.28 3.74
N LEU A 92 -8.16 8.43 3.62
CA LEU A 92 -8.21 7.06 4.14
C LEU A 92 -8.16 7.02 5.67
N GLN A 93 -7.40 7.91 6.30
CA GLN A 93 -7.38 8.05 7.76
C GLN A 93 -8.73 8.52 8.29
N GLU A 94 -9.31 9.55 7.68
CA GLU A 94 -10.63 10.07 8.02
C GLU A 94 -11.73 9.02 7.78
N LEU A 95 -11.69 8.33 6.64
CA LEU A 95 -12.62 7.24 6.36
C LEU A 95 -12.52 6.14 7.43
N SER A 96 -11.32 5.76 7.84
CA SER A 96 -11.12 4.78 8.92
C SER A 96 -11.70 5.26 10.26
N GLN A 97 -11.60 6.55 10.57
CA GLN A 97 -12.22 7.13 11.76
C GLN A 97 -13.75 7.12 11.65
N ALA A 98 -14.30 7.52 10.51
CA ALA A 98 -15.74 7.53 10.25
C ALA A 98 -16.36 6.12 10.36
N TRP A 99 -15.65 5.08 9.91
CA TRP A 99 -16.05 3.68 10.14
C TRP A 99 -16.11 3.31 11.62
N LYS A 100 -15.14 3.77 12.42
CA LYS A 100 -15.10 3.49 13.87
C LYS A 100 -16.20 4.22 14.63
N SER A 101 -16.63 5.37 14.13
CA SER A 101 -17.72 6.17 14.71
C SER A 101 -19.08 5.87 14.08
N GLU A 102 -19.17 4.93 13.14
CA GLU A 102 -20.39 4.58 12.39
C GLU A 102 -21.07 5.79 11.72
N ASP A 103 -20.28 6.77 11.29
CA ASP A 103 -20.77 7.98 10.62
C ASP A 103 -20.96 7.73 9.11
N GLU A 104 -22.14 7.24 8.75
CA GLU A 104 -22.53 6.94 7.38
C GLU A 104 -22.43 8.14 6.41
N ALA A 105 -22.68 9.36 6.90
CA ALA A 105 -22.59 10.56 6.05
C ALA A 105 -21.14 10.85 5.69
N SER A 106 -20.25 10.83 6.68
CA SER A 106 -18.80 10.97 6.48
C SER A 106 -18.22 9.85 5.61
N ILE A 107 -18.63 8.59 5.82
CA ILE A 107 -18.19 7.46 4.98
C ILE A 107 -18.49 7.71 3.49
N ARG A 108 -19.72 8.16 3.16
CA ARG A 108 -20.11 8.47 1.77
C ARG A 108 -19.32 9.65 1.21
N GLN A 109 -19.10 10.68 2.02
CA GLN A 109 -18.32 11.85 1.63
C GLN A 109 -16.87 11.47 1.29
N HIS A 110 -16.17 10.76 2.18
CA HIS A 110 -14.77 10.36 1.93
C HIS A 110 -14.63 9.38 0.75
N ARG A 111 -15.60 8.47 0.55
CA ARG A 111 -15.63 7.61 -0.67
C ARG A 111 -15.77 8.43 -1.96
N THR A 112 -16.61 9.46 -1.95
CA THR A 112 -16.78 10.36 -3.09
C THR A 112 -15.50 11.14 -3.34
N ALA A 113 -14.86 11.65 -2.28
CA ALA A 113 -13.59 12.37 -2.37
C ALA A 113 -12.46 11.49 -2.94
N LEU A 114 -12.34 10.23 -2.49
CA LEU A 114 -11.39 9.25 -3.03
C LEU A 114 -11.62 8.98 -4.53
N SER A 115 -12.89 8.91 -4.97
CA SER A 115 -13.24 8.78 -6.38
C SER A 115 -12.79 9.99 -7.21
N GLN A 116 -12.98 11.20 -6.69
CA GLN A 116 -12.50 12.44 -7.33
C GLN A 116 -10.97 12.47 -7.41
N THR A 117 -10.28 12.12 -6.33
CA THR A 117 -8.81 12.04 -6.31
C THR A 117 -8.29 10.98 -7.29
N ARG A 118 -9.01 9.86 -7.45
CA ARG A 118 -8.70 8.87 -8.49
C ARG A 118 -8.84 9.42 -9.89
N LYS A 119 -9.86 10.24 -10.17
CA LYS A 119 -10.02 10.92 -11.48
C LYS A 119 -8.85 11.87 -11.73
N ALA A 120 -8.52 12.74 -10.77
CA ALA A 120 -7.38 13.65 -10.88
C ALA A 120 -6.04 12.90 -11.12
N TRP A 121 -5.87 11.72 -10.51
CA TRP A 121 -4.72 10.87 -10.80
C TRP A 121 -4.69 10.39 -12.26
N LEU A 122 -5.85 10.01 -12.82
CA LEU A 122 -5.93 9.59 -14.22
C LEU A 122 -5.63 10.76 -15.16
N ASP A 123 -6.10 11.96 -14.85
CA ASP A 123 -5.79 13.17 -15.64
C ASP A 123 -4.27 13.42 -15.70
N ILE A 124 -3.56 13.28 -14.56
CA ILE A 124 -2.09 13.37 -14.52
C ILE A 124 -1.44 12.28 -15.40
N VAL A 125 -1.98 11.06 -15.39
CA VAL A 125 -1.48 9.96 -16.23
C VAL A 125 -1.70 10.25 -17.71
N ASP A 126 -2.82 10.86 -18.06
CA ASP A 126 -3.13 11.29 -19.43
C ASP A 126 -2.17 12.40 -19.89
N GLU A 127 -1.89 13.40 -19.04
CA GLU A 127 -0.90 14.46 -19.32
C GLU A 127 0.54 13.93 -19.43
N LEU A 128 0.87 12.85 -18.71
CA LEU A 128 2.18 12.23 -18.75
C LEU A 128 2.42 11.40 -20.02
N GLU A 129 1.38 10.87 -20.64
CA GLU A 129 1.47 9.98 -21.79
C GLU A 129 2.37 10.50 -22.94
N PRO A 130 2.25 11.76 -23.41
CA PRO A 130 3.13 12.28 -24.46
C PRO A 130 4.62 12.27 -24.07
N LEU A 131 4.94 12.55 -22.80
CA LEU A 131 6.31 12.48 -22.28
C LEU A 131 6.79 11.03 -22.26
N ALA A 132 5.97 10.11 -21.74
CA ALA A 132 6.30 8.69 -21.69
C ALA A 132 6.54 8.11 -23.10
N PHE A 133 5.75 8.53 -24.09
CA PHE A 133 5.93 8.12 -25.48
C PHE A 133 7.23 8.67 -26.08
N ARG A 134 7.54 9.95 -25.84
CA ARG A 134 8.77 10.61 -26.33
C ARG A 134 10.03 9.93 -25.80
N TYR A 135 10.06 9.61 -24.51
CA TYR A 135 11.21 9.00 -23.83
C TYR A 135 11.12 7.47 -23.67
N ARG A 136 10.29 6.81 -24.50
CA ARG A 136 10.05 5.36 -24.41
C ARG A 136 11.31 4.50 -24.53
N ALA A 137 12.31 4.96 -25.28
CA ALA A 137 13.57 4.24 -25.47
C ALA A 137 14.36 4.19 -24.14
N ASN A 138 14.53 5.33 -23.48
CA ASN A 138 15.16 5.43 -22.17
C ASN A 138 14.41 4.62 -21.12
N LEU A 139 13.08 4.70 -21.11
CA LEU A 139 12.24 3.90 -20.20
C LEU A 139 12.40 2.39 -20.43
N LYS A 140 12.54 1.95 -21.68
CA LYS A 140 12.75 0.54 -22.03
C LYS A 140 14.13 0.05 -21.59
N GLU A 141 15.15 0.89 -21.73
CA GLU A 141 16.51 0.60 -21.25
C GLU A 141 16.52 0.42 -19.72
N ILE A 142 15.98 1.40 -18.98
CA ILE A 142 15.82 1.32 -17.52
C ILE A 142 15.03 0.07 -17.13
N ALA A 143 13.92 -0.24 -17.81
CA ALA A 143 13.14 -1.43 -17.51
C ALA A 143 13.91 -2.75 -17.73
N THR A 144 14.83 -2.76 -18.70
CA THR A 144 15.68 -3.93 -18.99
C THR A 144 16.70 -4.15 -17.87
N GLU A 145 17.32 -3.07 -17.38
CA GLU A 145 18.23 -3.07 -16.22
C GLU A 145 17.48 -3.41 -14.91
N ALA A 146 16.26 -2.89 -14.75
CA ALA A 146 15.48 -3.07 -13.53
C ALA A 146 14.97 -4.49 -13.35
N LYS A 147 14.68 -5.21 -14.43
CA LYS A 147 14.10 -6.55 -14.39
C LYS A 147 14.88 -7.54 -13.51
N PRO A 148 16.21 -7.76 -13.68
CA PRO A 148 16.96 -8.65 -12.80
C PRO A 148 17.04 -8.15 -11.36
N MET A 149 17.18 -6.84 -11.15
CA MET A 149 17.23 -6.24 -9.80
C MET A 149 15.93 -6.46 -9.04
N VAL A 150 14.78 -6.33 -9.71
CA VAL A 150 13.48 -6.53 -9.08
C VAL A 150 13.26 -7.99 -8.72
N GLN A 151 13.76 -8.93 -9.52
CA GLN A 151 13.74 -10.35 -9.17
C GLN A 151 14.62 -10.63 -7.95
N LYS A 152 15.82 -10.02 -7.89
CA LYS A 152 16.70 -10.10 -6.72
C LYS A 152 16.02 -9.55 -5.47
N TRP A 153 15.48 -8.33 -5.53
CA TRP A 153 14.80 -7.71 -4.40
C TRP A 153 13.60 -8.50 -3.89
N ARG A 154 12.86 -9.18 -4.78
CA ARG A 154 11.77 -10.07 -4.35
C ARG A 154 12.28 -11.26 -3.54
N LYS A 155 13.41 -11.84 -3.93
CA LYS A 155 14.00 -12.97 -3.20
C LYS A 155 14.48 -12.50 -1.83
N GLU A 156 15.16 -11.36 -1.77
CA GLU A 156 15.65 -10.76 -0.53
C GLU A 156 14.50 -10.38 0.41
N GLY A 157 13.48 -9.67 -0.08
CA GLY A 157 12.31 -9.30 0.72
C GLY A 157 11.55 -10.52 1.26
N LYS A 158 11.42 -11.60 0.47
CA LYS A 158 10.87 -12.87 0.95
C LYS A 158 11.73 -13.51 2.03
N ALA A 159 13.05 -13.50 1.88
CA ALA A 159 13.97 -14.05 2.87
C ALA A 159 13.84 -13.32 4.22
N ILE A 160 13.71 -12.00 4.22
CA ILE A 160 13.47 -11.20 5.44
C ILE A 160 12.18 -11.65 6.14
N VAL A 161 11.10 -11.86 5.38
CA VAL A 161 9.81 -12.30 5.95
C VAL A 161 9.88 -13.72 6.50
N LEU A 162 10.59 -14.63 5.81
CA LEU A 162 10.78 -16.00 6.27
C LEU A 162 11.61 -16.04 7.56
N GLN A 163 12.74 -15.32 7.59
CA GLN A 163 13.58 -15.22 8.78
C GLN A 163 12.80 -14.64 9.97
N TRP A 164 12.04 -13.57 9.74
CA TRP A 164 11.16 -13.02 10.78
C TRP A 164 10.10 -14.03 11.22
N TYR A 165 9.52 -14.82 10.32
CA TYR A 165 8.54 -15.82 10.70
C TYR A 165 9.12 -16.95 11.55
N GLU A 166 10.35 -17.39 11.26
CA GLU A 166 11.06 -18.39 12.07
C GLU A 166 11.29 -17.91 13.51
N GLU A 167 11.52 -16.61 13.70
CA GLU A 167 11.67 -15.98 15.02
C GLU A 167 10.33 -15.82 15.76
N TYR A 168 9.20 -15.79 15.04
CA TYR A 168 7.84 -15.59 15.57
C TYR A 168 6.90 -16.73 15.14
N SER A 169 7.30 -17.97 15.39
CA SER A 169 6.63 -19.20 14.93
C SER A 169 5.20 -19.40 15.46
N ASP A 170 4.80 -18.65 16.50
CA ASP A 170 3.44 -18.65 17.06
C ASP A 170 2.41 -17.93 16.16
N ILE A 171 2.87 -17.32 15.06
CA ILE A 171 1.99 -16.66 14.09
C ILE A 171 1.40 -17.72 13.14
N PRO A 172 0.07 -17.74 12.92
CA PRO A 172 -0.56 -18.72 12.04
C PRO A 172 0.02 -18.71 10.61
N ASN A 173 0.18 -19.89 10.01
CA ASN A 173 0.70 -20.04 8.64
C ASN A 173 -0.11 -19.27 7.57
N ASP A 174 -1.42 -19.07 7.79
CA ASP A 174 -2.25 -18.25 6.90
C ASP A 174 -1.83 -16.77 6.88
N ASP A 175 -1.36 -16.24 8.02
CA ASP A 175 -0.80 -14.90 8.10
C ASP A 175 0.55 -14.84 7.39
N LEU A 176 1.39 -15.88 7.49
CA LEU A 176 2.62 -15.99 6.70
C LEU A 176 2.33 -15.97 5.20
N ARG A 177 1.35 -16.76 4.73
CA ARG A 177 0.99 -16.79 3.30
C ARG A 177 0.52 -15.42 2.81
N LYS A 178 -0.29 -14.72 3.61
CA LYS A 178 -0.70 -13.33 3.33
C LYS A 178 0.49 -12.39 3.31
N LEU A 179 1.42 -12.51 4.26
CA LEU A 179 2.63 -11.69 4.35
C LEU A 179 3.58 -11.95 3.19
N LEU A 180 3.85 -13.20 2.81
CA LEU A 180 4.70 -13.54 1.65
C LEU A 180 4.11 -13.06 0.33
N ASN A 181 2.77 -13.10 0.19
CA ASN A 181 2.09 -12.54 -0.97
C ASN A 181 2.07 -11.00 -0.97
N ARG A 182 2.17 -10.36 0.20
CA ARG A 182 2.24 -8.90 0.35
C ARG A 182 3.67 -8.33 0.31
N SER A 183 4.65 -9.08 0.81
CA SER A 183 6.05 -8.68 0.97
C SER A 183 6.87 -8.86 -0.30
N THR A 184 6.35 -9.60 -1.27
CA THR A 184 6.83 -9.39 -2.64
C THR A 184 6.53 -7.95 -3.00
N LEU A 185 7.60 -7.13 -3.12
CA LEU A 185 7.55 -5.83 -3.80
C LEU A 185 6.56 -5.98 -4.94
N PRO A 186 5.48 -5.18 -4.97
CA PRO A 186 4.33 -5.49 -5.77
C PRO A 186 4.81 -5.82 -7.17
N ASN A 187 4.39 -6.98 -7.69
CA ASN A 187 4.71 -7.50 -9.02
C ASN A 187 4.45 -6.45 -10.14
N LYS A 188 3.78 -5.36 -9.75
CA LYS A 188 3.35 -4.17 -10.44
C LYS A 188 4.44 -3.17 -10.84
N TRP A 189 5.68 -3.19 -10.37
CA TRP A 189 6.66 -2.19 -10.85
C TRP A 189 7.32 -2.60 -12.18
N PHE A 190 7.83 -3.83 -12.34
CA PHE A 190 8.71 -4.16 -13.50
C PHE A 190 8.50 -5.55 -14.17
N GLY A 191 7.45 -6.32 -13.84
CA GLY A 191 7.22 -7.66 -14.45
C GLY A 191 6.02 -7.73 -15.41
N GLY A 192 6.25 -7.83 -16.73
CA GLY A 192 5.20 -8.03 -17.76
C GLY A 192 5.58 -7.43 -19.11
N THR A 193 5.23 -8.10 -20.22
CA THR A 193 5.54 -7.70 -21.61
C THR A 193 4.80 -6.45 -22.08
N ASP A 194 3.70 -6.09 -21.41
CA ASP A 194 3.10 -4.75 -21.47
C ASP A 194 3.59 -3.92 -20.28
N LEU A 195 4.37 -2.90 -20.56
CA LEU A 195 4.54 -1.73 -19.68
C LEU A 195 3.18 -1.03 -19.55
N LYS A 196 2.23 -1.62 -18.81
CA LYS A 196 0.87 -1.10 -18.62
C LYS A 196 0.97 0.29 -18.00
N ARG A 197 0.89 1.35 -18.83
CA ARG A 197 0.68 2.79 -18.58
C ARG A 197 0.89 3.26 -17.13
N LYS A 198 0.08 2.75 -16.20
CA LYS A 198 0.20 2.92 -14.74
C LYS A 198 1.61 2.73 -14.17
N ARG A 199 2.42 1.77 -14.65
CA ARG A 199 3.75 1.47 -14.07
C ARG A 199 4.78 2.52 -14.45
N VAL A 200 4.77 2.87 -15.73
CA VAL A 200 5.58 3.97 -16.26
C VAL A 200 5.20 5.25 -15.53
N ALA A 201 3.89 5.50 -15.35
CA ALA A 201 3.43 6.63 -14.57
C ALA A 201 3.89 6.60 -13.11
N GLN A 202 3.83 5.45 -12.43
CA GLN A 202 4.32 5.31 -11.06
C GLN A 202 5.81 5.64 -10.94
N PHE A 203 6.64 5.15 -11.87
CA PHE A 203 8.07 5.43 -11.89
C PHE A 203 8.35 6.91 -12.24
N MET A 204 7.78 7.43 -13.32
CA MET A 204 8.03 8.79 -13.78
C MET A 204 7.53 9.85 -12.78
N LEU A 205 6.37 9.62 -12.15
CA LEU A 205 5.77 10.53 -11.16
C LEU A 205 6.36 10.34 -9.76
N TRP A 206 7.34 9.47 -9.57
CA TRP A 206 8.06 9.36 -8.31
C TRP A 206 9.02 10.54 -8.15
N ASP A 207 8.95 11.18 -6.99
CA ASP A 207 9.71 12.39 -6.64
C ASP A 207 10.98 12.10 -5.84
N GLY A 208 11.28 10.82 -5.57
CA GLY A 208 12.40 10.42 -4.70
C GLY A 208 11.99 10.21 -3.24
N GLY A 209 10.73 10.49 -2.88
CA GLY A 209 10.22 10.29 -1.53
C GLY A 209 10.14 8.81 -1.13
N ILE A 210 10.11 8.55 0.18
CA ILE A 210 9.99 7.19 0.73
C ILE A 210 8.61 6.63 0.34
N LEU A 211 8.61 5.57 -0.48
CA LEU A 211 7.38 4.92 -0.97
C LEU A 211 6.54 4.23 0.11
N PHE A 212 7.11 4.05 1.31
CA PHE A 212 6.51 3.34 2.44
C PHE A 212 6.43 4.26 3.66
N GLU A 213 5.78 5.42 3.53
CA GLU A 213 5.43 6.23 4.71
C GLU A 213 4.36 5.51 5.55
N GLU A 214 4.51 5.58 6.87
CA GLU A 214 3.89 4.79 7.96
C GLU A 214 2.35 4.65 7.99
N GLY A 215 1.62 5.18 7.01
CA GLY A 215 0.15 5.19 7.00
C GLY A 215 -0.54 4.13 6.13
N ASP A 216 0.15 3.48 5.19
CA ASP A 216 -0.52 2.78 4.07
C ASP A 216 -0.99 1.34 4.39
N THR A 217 -0.87 0.88 5.64
CA THR A 217 -1.27 -0.48 6.04
C THR A 217 -1.94 -0.54 7.41
N ARG A 218 -3.16 -0.01 7.54
CA ARG A 218 -4.08 -0.41 8.62
C ARG A 218 -5.35 -1.07 8.07
N GLN A 219 -5.61 -2.25 8.65
CA GLN A 219 -6.83 -3.05 8.73
C GLN A 219 -7.61 -3.33 7.44
N SER A 220 -7.40 -4.52 6.89
CA SER A 220 -8.36 -5.20 6.01
C SER A 220 -9.58 -5.73 6.81
N ASP A 221 -10.15 -4.89 7.67
CA ASP A 221 -11.48 -5.08 8.24
C ASP A 221 -12.51 -4.20 7.48
N THR A 222 -12.16 -3.72 6.29
CA THR A 222 -13.16 -3.19 5.35
C THR A 222 -14.02 -4.37 4.88
N PRO A 223 -15.34 -4.37 5.16
CA PRO A 223 -16.22 -5.39 4.63
C PRO A 223 -16.17 -5.35 3.09
N ASP A 224 -16.09 -6.53 2.48
CA ASP A 224 -16.09 -6.67 1.04
C ASP A 224 -17.27 -5.90 0.44
N LEU A 225 -16.92 -4.93 -0.42
CA LEU A 225 -17.89 -4.16 -1.19
C LEU A 225 -18.51 -5.08 -2.25
N HIS A 226 -19.74 -5.54 -2.00
CA HIS A 226 -20.63 -6.10 -3.01
C HIS A 226 -21.61 -5.03 -3.51
#